data_AF-A0A2V9UW22-F1
#
_entry.id   AF-A0A2V9UW22-F1
#
_cell.length_a   1.000
_cell.length_b   1.000
_cell.length_c   1.000
_cell.angle_alpha   90.00
_cell.angle_beta   90.00
_cell.angle_gamma   90.00
#
_symmetry.space_group_name_H-M   'P 1'
#
loop_
_entity.id
_entity.type
_entity.pdbx_description
1 polymer ?
#
loop_
_entity_poly.entity_id
_entity_poly.type
_entity_poly.pdbx_seq_one_letter_code
_entity_poly.pdbx_strand_id
1 'polypeptide(L)'
;MRSSLRSTVLGFLLCLGLAGASFGSAYNARPKLVVIVVIDQFRADYLERYRDQWGEGGFRLLLEHGADFTDCNYNYANTRTAPGHSTLLTGAYSNGHGIMANKWWDPQKKKMVTSVEDDGTKLVGLASSGPGASPHNLLADTLGDELKLATQGKARVFGVALKDRAAILPAGFAGNGAYWIDQKTGTWITSTYYRSDLPKWAQDFNDSKRSEKYLNQDWKDSDGKVLRTTKPAEGKLDSFYELVGSTPYGNDYEFEFARELVTSEKLGNGPATDLLIVSLSANDILGHKTGPDSADMQAMAMVMDRQLAGFIEFLGHQLGLANVWIALSADHGVAPLPQVAAKLRLPAAGLAADKMRSQVNTALSARFAHPAEYLKNFDYPLAWLNSDAFAAIKIKEEDA
;
A
#
# COMPACT_ATOMS: atom_id res chain seq x y z
N MET A 1 -66.18 8.44 -35.12
CA MET A 1 -64.97 9.27 -34.91
C MET A 1 -64.89 9.98 -33.54
N ARG A 2 -65.67 9.60 -32.51
CA ARG A 2 -65.59 10.25 -31.17
C ARG A 2 -65.11 9.33 -30.03
N SER A 3 -64.89 8.03 -30.28
CA SER A 3 -64.41 7.08 -29.25
C SER A 3 -62.90 6.84 -29.27
N SER A 4 -62.19 7.12 -30.37
CA SER A 4 -60.74 6.88 -30.45
C SER A 4 -59.89 7.97 -29.78
N LEU A 5 -60.44 9.17 -29.55
CA LEU A 5 -59.69 10.30 -28.98
C LEU A 5 -59.58 10.24 -27.45
N ARG A 6 -60.48 9.51 -26.76
CA ARG A 6 -60.46 9.39 -25.29
C ARG A 6 -59.44 8.36 -24.78
N SER A 7 -59.17 7.31 -25.56
CA SER A 7 -58.20 6.28 -25.19
C SER A 7 -56.74 6.73 -25.36
N THR A 8 -56.46 7.64 -26.29
CA THR A 8 -55.10 8.16 -26.53
C THR A 8 -54.66 9.17 -25.46
N VAL A 9 -55.59 9.96 -24.90
CA VAL A 9 -55.29 10.94 -23.85
C VAL A 9 -55.03 10.27 -22.50
N LEU A 10 -55.70 9.15 -22.22
CA LEU A 10 -55.51 8.40 -20.95
C LEU A 10 -54.18 7.63 -20.93
N GLY A 11 -53.69 7.14 -22.07
CA GLY A 11 -52.36 6.52 -22.17
C GLY A 11 -51.20 7.52 -21.99
N PHE A 12 -51.35 8.75 -22.47
CA PHE A 12 -50.33 9.80 -22.31
C PHE A 12 -50.19 10.30 -20.86
N LEU A 13 -51.30 10.35 -20.11
CA LEU A 13 -51.28 10.72 -18.69
C LEU A 13 -50.71 9.62 -17.79
N LEU A 14 -50.81 8.34 -18.19
CA LEU A 14 -50.25 7.22 -17.43
C LEU A 14 -48.71 7.12 -17.59
N CYS A 15 -48.16 7.54 -18.73
CA CYS A 15 -46.70 7.61 -18.93
C CYS A 15 -46.03 8.78 -18.19
N LEU A 16 -46.75 9.87 -17.90
CA LEU A 16 -46.24 11.00 -17.12
C LEU A 16 -46.21 10.73 -15.60
N GLY A 17 -47.04 9.79 -15.11
CA GLY A 17 -47.07 9.39 -13.69
C GLY A 17 -46.01 8.35 -13.29
N LEU A 18 -45.35 7.71 -14.26
CA LEU A 18 -44.31 6.69 -14.04
C LEU A 18 -42.88 7.19 -14.28
N ALA A 19 -42.71 8.47 -14.66
CA ALA A 19 -41.44 9.15 -14.52
C ALA A 19 -41.22 9.46 -13.03
N GLY A 20 -40.96 8.40 -12.24
CA GLY A 20 -40.35 8.58 -10.93
C GLY A 20 -39.13 9.47 -11.17
N ALA A 21 -39.07 10.62 -10.50
CA ALA A 21 -37.91 11.47 -10.54
C ALA A 21 -36.72 10.60 -10.11
N SER A 22 -35.94 10.14 -11.08
CA SER A 22 -34.61 9.63 -10.83
C SER A 22 -33.84 10.85 -10.32
N PHE A 23 -33.86 11.05 -9.01
CA PHE A 23 -32.89 11.88 -8.34
C PHE A 23 -31.55 11.19 -8.58
N GLY A 24 -30.90 11.52 -9.69
CA GLY A 24 -29.46 11.33 -9.79
C GLY A 24 -28.89 12.06 -8.59
N SER A 25 -28.26 11.32 -7.67
CA SER A 25 -27.47 11.94 -6.61
C SER A 25 -26.54 12.93 -7.29
N ALA A 26 -26.68 14.23 -6.99
CA ALA A 26 -25.86 15.24 -7.63
C ALA A 26 -24.40 14.86 -7.35
N TYR A 27 -23.66 14.52 -8.42
CA TYR A 27 -22.24 14.22 -8.33
C TYR A 27 -21.56 15.38 -7.60
N ASN A 28 -21.13 15.14 -6.36
CA ASN A 28 -20.39 16.13 -5.62
C ASN A 28 -18.97 16.16 -6.17
N ALA A 29 -18.74 17.00 -7.17
CA ALA A 29 -17.44 17.21 -7.81
C ALA A 29 -16.37 17.79 -6.85
N ARG A 30 -16.70 17.98 -5.57
CA ARG A 30 -15.83 18.52 -4.53
C ARG A 30 -16.04 17.72 -3.23
N PRO A 31 -15.55 16.47 -3.15
CA PRO A 31 -15.57 15.73 -1.90
C PRO A 31 -14.81 16.53 -0.83
N LYS A 32 -15.18 16.35 0.43
CA LYS A 32 -14.43 16.94 1.54
C LYS A 32 -13.17 16.14 1.86
N LEU A 33 -13.22 14.83 1.65
CA LEU A 33 -12.09 13.93 1.85
C LEU A 33 -12.00 12.93 0.69
N VAL A 34 -10.80 12.76 0.15
CA VAL A 34 -10.43 11.64 -0.71
C VAL A 34 -9.64 10.65 0.12
N VAL A 35 -10.01 9.37 0.06
CA VAL A 35 -9.31 8.27 0.71
C VAL A 35 -8.82 7.30 -0.35
N ILE A 36 -7.52 7.06 -0.39
CA ILE A 36 -6.90 6.05 -1.25
C ILE A 36 -6.46 4.89 -0.37
N VAL A 37 -7.08 3.73 -0.57
CA VAL A 37 -6.68 2.49 0.11
C VAL A 37 -5.82 1.68 -0.86
N VAL A 38 -4.56 1.45 -0.49
CA VAL A 38 -3.65 0.59 -1.27
C VAL A 38 -3.46 -0.71 -0.51
N ILE A 39 -3.87 -1.84 -1.07
CA ILE A 39 -3.71 -3.14 -0.41
C ILE A 39 -2.47 -3.83 -1.00
N ASP A 40 -1.42 -3.92 -0.18
CA ASP A 40 -0.11 -4.42 -0.61
C ASP A 40 -0.21 -5.88 -1.08
N GLN A 41 0.30 -6.18 -2.28
CA GLN A 41 0.23 -7.52 -2.91
C GLN A 41 -1.20 -8.06 -3.17
N PHE A 42 -2.23 -7.21 -3.23
CA PHE A 42 -3.60 -7.68 -3.46
C PHE A 42 -3.87 -7.96 -4.95
N ARG A 43 -4.09 -9.23 -5.30
CA ARG A 43 -4.40 -9.61 -6.69
C ARG A 43 -5.82 -9.18 -7.06
N ALA A 44 -5.99 -8.64 -8.27
CA ALA A 44 -7.29 -8.25 -8.80
C ALA A 44 -8.30 -9.40 -8.80
N ASP A 45 -7.85 -10.63 -9.09
CA ASP A 45 -8.73 -11.80 -9.16
C ASP A 45 -9.32 -12.22 -7.81
N TYR A 46 -8.82 -11.72 -6.68
CA TYR A 46 -9.46 -11.97 -5.38
C TYR A 46 -10.88 -11.41 -5.33
N LEU A 47 -11.13 -10.22 -5.92
CA LEU A 47 -12.44 -9.57 -5.93
C LEU A 47 -13.50 -10.46 -6.58
N GLU A 48 -13.14 -11.16 -7.65
CA GLU A 48 -14.04 -12.09 -8.36
C GLU A 48 -14.02 -13.49 -7.71
N ARG A 49 -12.84 -14.02 -7.35
CA ARG A 49 -12.69 -15.36 -6.78
C ARG A 49 -13.49 -15.57 -5.50
N TYR A 50 -13.68 -14.51 -4.72
CA TYR A 50 -14.44 -14.57 -3.48
C TYR A 50 -15.71 -13.70 -3.50
N ARG A 51 -16.21 -13.36 -4.70
CA ARG A 51 -17.35 -12.45 -4.90
C ARG A 51 -18.58 -12.78 -4.06
N ASP A 52 -18.93 -14.07 -4.03
CA ASP A 52 -20.11 -14.56 -3.31
C ASP A 52 -19.94 -14.60 -1.78
N GLN A 53 -18.74 -14.30 -1.27
CA GLN A 53 -18.41 -14.35 0.16
C GLN A 53 -18.30 -12.95 0.79
N TRP A 54 -18.31 -11.88 -0.01
CA TRP A 54 -18.18 -10.52 0.49
C TRP A 54 -19.39 -10.07 1.30
N GLY A 55 -19.13 -9.35 2.39
CA GLY A 55 -20.16 -8.59 3.10
C GLY A 55 -20.58 -7.36 2.31
N GLU A 56 -21.73 -6.77 2.66
CA GLU A 56 -22.33 -5.68 1.89
C GLU A 56 -21.59 -4.34 2.01
N GLY A 57 -20.80 -4.16 3.09
CA GLY A 57 -20.19 -2.86 3.42
C GLY A 57 -18.73 -2.69 2.97
N GLY A 58 -18.07 -3.76 2.51
CA GLY A 58 -16.64 -3.77 2.20
C GLY A 58 -16.36 -3.69 0.70
N PHE A 59 -15.73 -4.71 0.13
CA PHE A 59 -15.44 -4.80 -1.31
C PHE A 59 -16.71 -4.76 -2.15
N ARG A 60 -17.77 -5.47 -1.73
CA ARG A 60 -19.04 -5.50 -2.47
C ARG A 60 -19.64 -4.10 -2.62
N LEU A 61 -19.58 -3.26 -1.58
CA LEU A 61 -20.05 -1.88 -1.65
C LEU A 61 -19.36 -1.11 -2.79
N LEU A 62 -18.03 -1.23 -2.88
CA LEU A 62 -17.24 -0.56 -3.92
C LEU A 62 -17.52 -1.14 -5.31
N LEU A 63 -17.72 -2.44 -5.44
CA LEU A 63 -18.02 -3.11 -6.71
C LEU A 63 -19.44 -2.79 -7.23
N GLU A 64 -20.43 -2.73 -6.35
CA GLU A 64 -21.83 -2.52 -6.73
C GLU A 64 -22.20 -1.04 -6.89
N HIS A 65 -21.52 -0.15 -6.17
CA HIS A 65 -21.85 1.28 -6.12
C HIS A 65 -20.71 2.21 -6.57
N GLY A 66 -19.57 1.66 -7.00
CA GLY A 66 -18.43 2.41 -7.51
C GLY A 66 -18.21 2.26 -9.01
N ALA A 67 -17.01 2.63 -9.44
CA ALA A 67 -16.50 2.35 -10.78
C ALA A 67 -15.40 1.29 -10.67
N ASP A 68 -15.65 0.13 -11.26
CA ASP A 68 -14.71 -1.01 -11.27
C ASP A 68 -13.92 -1.03 -12.57
N PHE A 69 -12.59 -1.00 -12.45
CA PHE A 69 -11.66 -1.03 -13.58
C PHE A 69 -10.92 -2.38 -13.56
N THR A 70 -11.38 -3.32 -14.38
CA THR A 70 -10.93 -4.72 -14.34
C THR A 70 -9.69 -5.01 -15.20
N ASP A 71 -9.27 -4.05 -16.04
CA ASP A 71 -8.09 -4.17 -16.92
C ASP A 71 -7.05 -3.08 -16.63
N CYS A 72 -6.56 -3.06 -15.39
CA CYS A 72 -5.50 -2.16 -14.96
C CYS A 72 -4.20 -2.95 -14.73
N ASN A 73 -3.12 -2.53 -15.41
CA ASN A 73 -1.84 -3.22 -15.37
C ASN A 73 -0.68 -2.24 -15.13
N TYR A 74 0.31 -2.66 -14.35
CA TYR A 74 1.59 -1.98 -14.26
C TYR A 74 2.40 -2.26 -15.52
N ASN A 75 2.66 -1.24 -16.32
CA ASN A 75 3.40 -1.38 -17.58
C ASN A 75 4.92 -1.29 -17.39
N TYR A 76 5.43 -1.89 -16.31
CA TYR A 76 6.85 -1.98 -15.97
C TYR A 76 7.16 -3.29 -15.24
N ALA A 77 8.42 -3.71 -15.26
CA ALA A 77 8.84 -5.04 -14.79
C ALA A 77 9.14 -5.11 -13.29
N ASN A 78 9.46 -4.00 -12.65
CA ASN A 78 9.84 -3.90 -11.23
C ASN A 78 8.62 -3.76 -10.30
N THR A 79 7.64 -4.66 -10.43
CA THR A 79 6.42 -4.71 -9.59
C THR A 79 6.78 -5.05 -8.13
N ARG A 80 7.03 -3.99 -7.35
CA ARG A 80 7.48 -3.99 -5.95
C ARG A 80 6.80 -2.83 -5.23
N THR A 81 6.76 -2.91 -3.90
CA THR A 81 6.06 -1.92 -3.05
C THR A 81 6.38 -0.46 -3.36
N ALA A 82 7.66 -0.05 -3.30
CA ALA A 82 8.04 1.35 -3.50
C ALA A 82 7.72 1.88 -4.91
N PRO A 83 8.09 1.19 -6.01
CA PRO A 83 7.68 1.56 -7.35
C PRO A 83 6.16 1.65 -7.51
N GLY A 84 5.40 0.65 -7.03
CA GLY A 84 3.94 0.60 -7.10
C GLY A 84 3.27 1.80 -6.42
N HIS A 85 3.62 2.05 -5.16
CA HIS A 85 3.12 3.19 -4.41
C HIS A 85 3.45 4.53 -5.07
N SER A 86 4.65 4.66 -5.65
CA SER A 86 5.06 5.87 -6.38
C SER A 86 4.24 6.04 -7.66
N THR A 87 4.08 5.00 -8.47
CA THR A 87 3.29 5.05 -9.70
C THR A 87 1.84 5.43 -9.43
N LEU A 88 1.20 4.80 -8.42
CA LEU A 88 -0.21 5.05 -8.12
C LEU A 88 -0.51 6.52 -7.80
N LEU A 89 0.41 7.22 -7.13
CA LEU A 89 0.18 8.59 -6.68
C LEU A 89 0.89 9.65 -7.50
N THR A 90 1.85 9.32 -8.35
CA THR A 90 2.46 10.28 -9.29
C THR A 90 1.87 10.21 -10.69
N GLY A 91 1.24 9.09 -11.06
CA GLY A 91 0.84 8.82 -12.44
C GLY A 91 2.00 8.61 -13.42
N ALA A 92 3.25 8.66 -12.93
CA ALA A 92 4.45 8.36 -13.70
C ALA A 92 4.88 6.91 -13.51
N TYR A 93 5.73 6.38 -14.39
CA TYR A 93 6.45 5.11 -14.15
C TYR A 93 7.82 5.36 -13.52
N SER A 94 8.56 4.30 -13.19
CA SER A 94 9.88 4.40 -12.52
C SER A 94 10.90 5.28 -13.24
N ASN A 95 10.82 5.42 -14.57
CA ASN A 95 11.67 6.33 -15.34
C ASN A 95 11.24 7.81 -15.25
N GLY A 96 10.06 8.11 -14.70
CA GLY A 96 9.58 9.46 -14.40
C GLY A 96 9.70 9.82 -12.92
N HIS A 97 9.20 8.96 -12.02
CA HIS A 97 9.27 9.23 -10.57
C HIS A 97 10.59 8.80 -9.91
N GLY A 98 11.50 8.12 -10.61
CA GLY A 98 12.85 7.78 -10.14
C GLY A 98 12.96 6.56 -9.20
N ILE A 99 11.85 6.13 -8.60
CA ILE A 99 11.83 4.99 -7.66
C ILE A 99 11.80 3.65 -8.41
N MET A 100 12.96 2.99 -8.48
CA MET A 100 13.11 1.73 -9.22
C MET A 100 12.99 0.46 -8.36
N ALA A 101 13.26 0.54 -7.06
CA ALA A 101 13.25 -0.63 -6.17
C ALA A 101 12.89 -0.26 -4.74
N ASN A 102 12.61 -1.26 -3.90
CA ASN A 102 12.45 -1.04 -2.46
C ASN A 102 13.76 -0.57 -1.79
N LYS A 103 14.90 -1.07 -2.30
CA LYS A 103 16.26 -0.76 -1.88
C LYS A 103 17.19 -0.81 -3.09
N TRP A 104 18.27 -0.05 -3.08
CA TRP A 104 19.30 -0.09 -4.12
C TRP A 104 20.70 0.10 -3.54
N TRP A 105 21.72 -0.28 -4.31
CA TRP A 105 23.11 0.01 -3.95
C TRP A 105 23.39 1.50 -4.15
N ASP A 106 23.87 2.15 -3.10
CA ASP A 106 24.37 3.52 -3.15
C ASP A 106 25.91 3.48 -3.28
N PRO A 107 26.48 3.93 -4.41
CA PRO A 107 27.93 3.89 -4.62
C PRO A 107 28.70 4.86 -3.72
N GLN A 108 28.08 5.96 -3.26
CA GLN A 108 28.71 6.92 -2.36
C GLN A 108 28.74 6.39 -0.93
N LYS A 109 27.62 5.83 -0.44
CA LYS A 109 27.54 5.24 0.90
C LYS A 109 28.13 3.83 0.99
N LYS A 110 28.39 3.19 -0.15
CA LYS A 110 28.88 1.80 -0.27
C LYS A 110 28.04 0.79 0.53
N LYS A 111 26.72 0.97 0.50
CA LYS A 111 25.75 0.09 1.15
C LYS A 111 24.44 0.06 0.36
N MET A 112 23.61 -0.93 0.65
CA MET A 112 22.21 -0.89 0.25
C MET A 112 21.48 0.16 1.09
N VAL A 113 20.79 1.08 0.42
CA VAL A 113 19.91 2.09 1.05
C VAL A 113 18.46 1.76 0.72
N THR A 114 17.52 2.18 1.57
CA THR A 114 16.09 2.06 1.24
C THR A 114 15.66 3.16 0.28
N SER A 115 14.52 2.97 -0.37
CA SER A 115 13.94 3.96 -1.28
C SER A 115 13.65 5.32 -0.65
N VAL A 116 13.60 5.38 0.67
CA VAL A 116 13.22 6.58 1.44
C VAL A 116 14.26 6.96 2.50
N GLU A 117 15.36 6.22 2.67
CA GLU A 117 16.40 6.50 3.68
C GLU A 117 17.03 7.87 3.45
N ASP A 118 16.89 8.80 4.40
CA ASP A 118 17.40 10.16 4.29
C ASP A 118 18.23 10.56 5.51
N ASP A 119 19.56 10.60 5.33
CA ASP A 119 20.53 10.99 6.36
C ASP A 119 20.40 12.46 6.79
N GLY A 120 19.74 13.30 5.98
CA GLY A 120 19.43 14.69 6.30
C GLY A 120 18.26 14.85 7.28
N THR A 121 17.57 13.75 7.62
CA THR A 121 16.42 13.74 8.52
C THR A 121 16.66 12.77 9.68
N LYS A 122 15.83 12.87 10.72
CA LYS A 122 15.86 11.96 11.88
C LYS A 122 14.49 11.35 12.11
N LEU A 123 14.46 10.13 12.64
CA LEU A 123 13.21 9.53 13.12
C LEU A 123 12.65 10.32 14.31
N VAL A 124 11.33 10.42 14.36
CA VAL A 124 10.56 11.16 15.36
C VAL A 124 9.53 10.21 15.98
N GLY A 125 9.42 10.22 17.32
CA GLY A 125 8.57 9.31 18.09
C GLY A 125 9.31 8.16 18.80
N LEU A 126 10.65 8.14 18.75
CA LEU A 126 11.51 7.15 19.43
C LEU A 126 12.51 7.83 20.37
N ALA A 127 12.89 7.14 21.44
CA ALA A 127 13.86 7.64 22.42
C ALA A 127 15.29 7.81 21.84
N SER A 128 15.68 6.97 20.89
CA SER A 128 16.94 7.07 20.16
C SER A 128 16.65 7.28 18.67
N SER A 129 17.11 8.39 18.09
CA SER A 129 16.89 8.70 16.67
C SER A 129 18.02 8.15 15.79
N GLY A 130 17.70 7.23 14.88
CA GLY A 130 18.54 6.90 13.73
C GLY A 130 18.30 7.85 12.54
N PRO A 131 18.95 7.60 11.38
CA PRO A 131 18.61 8.28 10.12
C PRO A 131 17.11 8.21 9.86
N GLY A 132 16.54 9.33 9.44
CA GLY A 132 15.13 9.42 9.12
C GLY A 132 14.80 8.89 7.73
N ALA A 133 13.59 9.18 7.29
CA ALA A 133 13.12 8.83 5.97
C ALA A 133 12.30 9.97 5.36
N SER A 134 12.40 10.14 4.04
CA SER A 134 11.75 11.24 3.33
C SER A 134 11.49 10.87 1.86
N PRO A 135 10.66 11.64 1.14
CA PRO A 135 10.41 11.44 -0.28
C PRO A 135 11.55 11.97 -1.18
N HIS A 136 12.73 12.30 -0.66
CA HIS A 136 13.81 12.98 -1.42
C HIS A 136 14.28 12.26 -2.70
N ASN A 137 14.02 10.95 -2.83
CA ASN A 137 14.34 10.19 -4.04
C ASN A 137 13.25 10.24 -5.12
N LEU A 138 12.07 10.80 -4.83
CA LEU A 138 11.06 11.05 -5.85
C LEU A 138 11.54 12.15 -6.81
N LEU A 139 11.22 11.98 -8.09
CA LEU A 139 11.49 12.96 -9.15
C LEU A 139 10.22 13.57 -9.77
N ALA A 140 9.04 13.15 -9.30
CA ALA A 140 7.74 13.61 -9.77
C ALA A 140 6.85 13.97 -8.59
N ASP A 141 6.00 14.98 -8.77
CA ASP A 141 4.94 15.33 -7.83
C ASP A 141 3.89 14.22 -7.72
N THR A 142 3.24 14.17 -6.57
CA THR A 142 2.11 13.29 -6.32
C THR A 142 0.77 14.01 -6.48
N LEU A 143 -0.33 13.27 -6.54
CA LEU A 143 -1.68 13.79 -6.40
C LEU A 143 -1.83 14.66 -5.14
N GLY A 144 -1.15 14.32 -4.05
CA GLY A 144 -1.13 15.11 -2.83
C GLY A 144 -0.41 16.44 -3.00
N ASP A 145 0.72 16.45 -3.70
CA ASP A 145 1.47 17.67 -4.03
C ASP A 145 0.65 18.60 -4.94
N GLU A 146 0.03 18.05 -5.97
CA GLU A 146 -0.84 18.80 -6.89
C GLU A 146 -2.08 19.35 -6.16
N LEU A 147 -2.69 18.57 -5.27
CA LEU A 147 -3.79 19.02 -4.43
C LEU A 147 -3.34 20.17 -3.51
N LYS A 148 -2.14 20.09 -2.94
CA LYS A 148 -1.55 21.17 -2.14
C LYS A 148 -1.33 22.43 -2.95
N LEU A 149 -0.77 22.32 -4.15
CA LEU A 149 -0.56 23.46 -5.06
C LEU A 149 -1.90 24.11 -5.45
N ALA A 150 -2.86 23.30 -5.90
CA ALA A 150 -4.19 23.77 -6.33
C ALA A 150 -4.98 24.46 -5.22
N THR A 151 -4.74 24.08 -3.96
CA THR A 151 -5.43 24.64 -2.79
C THR A 151 -4.61 25.67 -2.04
N GLN A 152 -3.44 26.06 -2.56
CA GLN A 152 -2.50 26.99 -1.91
C GLN A 152 -2.14 26.54 -0.48
N GLY A 153 -1.91 25.23 -0.32
CA GLY A 153 -1.52 24.59 0.93
C GLY A 153 -2.67 24.31 1.91
N LYS A 154 -3.92 24.68 1.57
CA LYS A 154 -5.09 24.51 2.46
C LYS A 154 -5.54 23.07 2.62
N ALA A 155 -5.39 22.24 1.59
CA ALA A 155 -5.63 20.81 1.70
C ALA A 155 -4.68 20.19 2.72
N ARG A 156 -5.13 19.15 3.41
CA ARG A 156 -4.27 18.30 4.24
C ARG A 156 -4.04 16.97 3.55
N VAL A 157 -2.79 16.51 3.58
CA VAL A 157 -2.37 15.27 2.91
C VAL A 157 -1.64 14.40 3.92
N PHE A 158 -2.09 13.16 4.10
CA PHE A 158 -1.48 12.21 5.03
C PHE A 158 -1.31 10.82 4.44
N GLY A 159 -0.19 10.16 4.75
CA GLY A 159 0.06 8.75 4.44
C GLY A 159 0.20 7.92 5.72
N VAL A 160 -0.41 6.73 5.75
CA VAL A 160 -0.37 5.79 6.89
C VAL A 160 -0.11 4.38 6.38
N ALA A 161 0.89 3.70 6.94
CA ALA A 161 1.21 2.31 6.60
C ALA A 161 2.11 1.66 7.67
N LEU A 162 2.20 0.33 7.76
CA LEU A 162 3.25 -0.31 8.57
C LEU A 162 4.65 -0.09 7.98
N LYS A 163 4.74 0.11 6.66
CA LYS A 163 6.00 0.28 5.91
C LYS A 163 6.22 1.77 5.61
N ASP A 164 7.38 2.30 6.00
CA ASP A 164 7.85 3.66 5.68
C ASP A 164 7.57 4.12 4.25
N ARG A 165 8.08 3.38 3.25
CA ARG A 165 7.93 3.68 1.82
C ARG A 165 6.47 3.71 1.34
N ALA A 166 5.59 2.95 1.97
CA ALA A 166 4.17 2.89 1.63
C ALA A 166 3.39 4.07 2.20
N ALA A 167 3.89 4.72 3.27
CA ALA A 167 3.33 5.97 3.77
C ALA A 167 3.95 7.19 3.08
N ILE A 168 5.27 7.19 2.88
CA ILE A 168 6.06 8.35 2.43
C ILE A 168 5.85 8.65 0.94
N LEU A 169 6.02 7.64 0.08
CA LEU A 169 6.01 7.85 -1.38
C LEU A 169 4.64 8.32 -1.89
N PRO A 170 3.50 7.78 -1.39
CA PRO A 170 2.19 8.31 -1.74
C PRO A 170 1.87 9.71 -1.19
N ALA A 171 2.40 10.05 -0.02
CA ALA A 171 2.16 11.35 0.61
C ALA A 171 2.88 12.51 -0.09
N GLY A 172 3.94 12.19 -0.85
CA GLY A 172 4.69 13.17 -1.64
C GLY A 172 5.50 14.15 -0.81
N PHE A 173 5.97 15.20 -1.47
CA PHE A 173 6.86 16.20 -0.87
C PHE A 173 6.14 17.13 0.11
N ALA A 174 4.90 17.50 -0.19
CA ALA A 174 4.10 18.49 0.52
C ALA A 174 3.13 17.88 1.53
N GLY A 175 3.25 16.58 1.83
CA GLY A 175 2.46 15.88 2.84
C GLY A 175 2.52 16.57 4.22
N ASN A 176 1.39 16.71 4.90
CA ASN A 176 1.35 17.18 6.30
C ASN A 176 1.91 16.14 7.29
N GLY A 177 2.03 14.89 6.86
CA GLY A 177 2.65 13.82 7.62
C GLY A 177 2.55 12.49 6.89
N ALA A 178 3.65 11.74 6.91
CA ALA A 178 3.61 10.31 6.70
C ALA A 178 3.93 9.62 8.03
N TYR A 179 3.11 8.63 8.40
CA TYR A 179 3.27 7.88 9.63
C TYR A 179 3.44 6.40 9.31
N TRP A 180 4.44 5.80 9.93
CA TRP A 180 4.71 4.36 9.86
C TRP A 180 5.10 3.82 11.21
N ILE A 181 5.18 2.50 11.36
CA ILE A 181 5.58 1.91 12.65
C ILE A 181 7.09 1.72 12.73
N ASP A 182 7.65 1.90 13.92
CA ASP A 182 8.88 1.21 14.30
C ASP A 182 8.59 -0.29 14.30
N GLN A 183 9.27 -1.03 13.42
CA GLN A 183 8.97 -2.45 13.23
C GLN A 183 9.19 -3.28 14.49
N LYS A 184 10.10 -2.86 15.36
CA LYS A 184 10.43 -3.58 16.60
C LYS A 184 9.30 -3.48 17.61
N THR A 185 8.84 -2.27 17.92
CA THR A 185 7.87 -2.03 19.00
C THR A 185 6.42 -1.88 18.54
N GLY A 186 6.20 -1.60 17.25
CA GLY A 186 4.90 -1.19 16.73
C GLY A 186 4.56 0.27 17.00
N THR A 187 5.46 1.05 17.62
CA THR A 187 5.24 2.48 17.90
C THR A 187 5.08 3.25 16.59
N TRP A 188 4.04 4.07 16.46
CA TRP A 188 3.88 4.96 15.30
C TRP A 188 4.89 6.10 15.35
N ILE A 189 5.58 6.32 14.26
CA ILE A 189 6.69 7.25 14.10
C ILE A 189 6.52 8.06 12.81
N THR A 190 7.32 9.11 12.70
CA THR A 190 7.51 9.89 11.47
C THR A 190 8.97 10.31 11.35
N SER A 191 9.29 11.30 10.52
CA SER A 191 10.62 11.90 10.47
C SER A 191 10.55 13.43 10.57
N THR A 192 11.71 14.03 10.85
CA THR A 192 11.90 15.49 10.86
C THR A 192 11.66 16.15 9.50
N TYR A 193 11.51 15.38 8.42
CA TYR A 193 11.01 15.89 7.16
C TYR A 193 9.59 16.47 7.31
N TYR A 194 8.72 15.74 7.99
CA TYR A 194 7.32 16.10 8.14
C TYR A 194 7.08 16.96 9.38
N ARG A 195 7.66 16.58 10.52
CA ARG A 195 7.37 17.21 11.82
C ARG A 195 8.58 17.15 12.74
N SER A 196 8.80 18.21 13.52
CA SER A 196 9.84 18.22 14.56
C SER A 196 9.54 17.30 15.74
N ASP A 197 8.25 17.03 15.99
CA ASP A 197 7.75 16.10 17.01
C ASP A 197 6.44 15.44 16.53
N LEU A 198 6.07 14.29 17.11
CA LEU A 198 4.76 13.70 16.89
C LEU A 198 3.67 14.64 17.42
N PRO A 199 2.52 14.78 16.75
CA PRO A 199 1.40 15.51 17.33
C PRO A 199 0.91 14.79 18.60
N LYS A 200 0.33 15.55 19.54
CA LYS A 200 -0.10 15.03 20.85
C LYS A 200 -1.02 13.80 20.74
N TRP A 201 -1.93 13.79 19.76
CA TRP A 201 -2.83 12.65 19.54
C TRP A 201 -2.08 11.36 19.16
N ALA A 202 -0.98 11.47 18.39
CA ALA A 202 -0.16 10.32 18.01
C ALA A 202 0.73 9.85 19.16
N GLN A 203 1.22 10.79 19.98
CA GLN A 203 1.89 10.46 21.25
C GLN A 203 0.93 9.70 22.17
N ASP A 204 -0.29 10.20 22.36
CA ASP A 204 -1.33 9.56 23.18
C ASP A 204 -1.73 8.18 22.64
N PHE A 205 -1.82 8.04 21.32
CA PHE A 205 -2.06 6.75 20.69
C PHE A 205 -0.97 5.73 21.06
N ASN A 206 0.29 6.12 20.98
CA ASN A 206 1.43 5.28 21.37
C ASN A 206 1.46 5.00 22.88
N ASP A 207 1.28 6.03 23.71
CA ASP A 207 1.31 5.93 25.18
C ASP A 207 0.18 5.06 25.73
N SER A 208 -0.96 5.02 25.02
CA SER A 208 -2.07 4.10 25.33
C SER A 208 -1.76 2.63 25.04
N LYS A 209 -0.59 2.32 24.48
CA LYS A 209 -0.10 0.95 24.23
C LYS A 209 -1.07 0.11 23.40
N ARG A 210 -1.78 0.73 22.47
CA ARG A 210 -2.75 0.05 21.59
C ARG A 210 -2.14 -1.09 20.77
N SER A 211 -0.84 -1.07 20.50
CA SER A 211 -0.14 -2.19 19.87
C SER A 211 -0.20 -3.48 20.71
N GLU A 212 -0.19 -3.39 22.05
CA GLU A 212 -0.21 -4.56 22.94
C GLU A 212 -1.50 -5.40 22.80
N LYS A 213 -2.62 -4.78 22.40
CA LYS A 213 -3.90 -5.44 22.08
C LYS A 213 -3.74 -6.56 21.02
N TYR A 214 -2.77 -6.41 20.13
CA TYR A 214 -2.55 -7.32 19.00
C TYR A 214 -1.49 -8.39 19.27
N LEU A 215 -0.84 -8.34 20.43
CA LEU A 215 0.11 -9.37 20.88
C LEU A 215 -0.60 -10.49 21.64
N ASN A 216 -0.01 -11.68 21.63
CA ASN A 216 -0.54 -12.87 22.31
C ASN A 216 -1.99 -13.23 21.89
N GLN A 217 -2.33 -12.98 20.63
CA GLN A 217 -3.60 -13.30 20.02
C GLN A 217 -3.47 -14.51 19.11
N ASP A 218 -4.55 -15.30 19.02
CA ASP A 218 -4.69 -16.34 18.01
C ASP A 218 -5.66 -15.86 16.93
N TRP A 219 -5.16 -15.72 15.70
CA TRP A 219 -6.00 -15.56 14.54
C TRP A 219 -6.51 -16.93 14.09
N LYS A 220 -7.84 -17.06 14.08
CA LYS A 220 -8.56 -18.29 13.73
C LYS A 220 -9.37 -18.12 12.45
N ASP A 221 -9.55 -19.22 11.73
CA ASP A 221 -10.51 -19.31 10.63
C ASP A 221 -11.96 -19.46 11.14
N SER A 222 -12.91 -19.59 10.21
CA SER A 222 -14.33 -19.75 10.51
C SER A 222 -14.66 -21.01 11.31
N ASP A 223 -13.82 -22.04 11.23
CA ASP A 223 -13.99 -23.32 11.95
C ASP A 223 -13.30 -23.28 13.33
N GLY A 224 -12.71 -22.15 13.71
CA GLY A 224 -12.02 -21.95 14.97
C GLY A 224 -10.60 -22.52 15.02
N LYS A 225 -10.06 -23.00 13.89
CA LYS A 225 -8.67 -23.46 13.80
C LYS A 225 -7.74 -22.26 13.79
N VAL A 226 -6.70 -22.31 14.62
CA VAL A 226 -5.65 -21.28 14.67
C VAL A 226 -4.85 -21.33 13.37
N LEU A 227 -4.92 -20.25 12.59
CA LEU A 227 -4.11 -20.04 11.39
C LEU A 227 -2.73 -19.49 11.78
N ARG A 228 -2.71 -18.53 12.69
CA ARG A 228 -1.49 -17.87 13.17
C ARG A 228 -1.64 -17.35 14.58
N THR A 229 -0.53 -17.32 15.31
CA THR A 229 -0.46 -16.71 16.64
C THR A 229 0.49 -15.52 16.62
N THR A 230 0.15 -14.46 17.36
CA THR A 230 1.03 -13.33 17.65
C THR A 230 1.72 -13.47 19.00
N LYS A 231 1.65 -14.66 19.61
CA LYS A 231 2.45 -15.01 20.77
C LYS A 231 3.91 -15.21 20.34
N PRO A 232 4.89 -14.57 21.00
CA PRO A 232 6.31 -14.82 20.75
C PRO A 232 6.66 -16.30 20.95
N ALA A 233 7.52 -16.84 20.09
CA ALA A 233 8.06 -18.18 20.31
C ALA A 233 8.98 -18.18 21.56
N GLU A 234 8.98 -19.28 22.32
CA GLU A 234 9.84 -19.40 23.50
C GLU A 234 11.31 -19.15 23.14
N GLY A 235 11.96 -18.23 23.88
CA GLY A 235 13.35 -17.87 23.66
C GLY A 235 13.62 -16.97 22.45
N LYS A 236 12.59 -16.47 21.74
CA LYS A 236 12.75 -15.50 20.65
C LYS A 236 12.33 -14.09 21.06
N LEU A 237 13.12 -13.11 20.64
CA LEU A 237 12.77 -11.69 20.68
C LEU A 237 12.19 -11.30 19.32
N ASP A 238 11.00 -11.82 19.00
CA ASP A 238 10.31 -11.48 17.75
C ASP A 238 9.82 -10.02 17.80
N SER A 239 10.00 -9.28 16.71
CA SER A 239 9.51 -7.90 16.59
C SER A 239 7.99 -7.84 16.46
N PHE A 240 7.38 -6.69 16.79
CA PHE A 240 5.95 -6.45 16.54
C PHE A 240 5.57 -6.74 15.08
N TYR A 241 6.38 -6.26 14.14
CA TYR A 241 6.16 -6.46 12.71
C TYR A 241 6.19 -7.95 12.30
N GLU A 242 7.07 -8.78 12.87
CA GLU A 242 7.15 -10.21 12.56
C GLU A 242 5.96 -11.01 13.10
N LEU A 243 5.50 -10.66 14.31
CA LEU A 243 4.39 -11.32 14.98
C LEU A 243 3.05 -10.90 14.37
N VAL A 244 2.80 -9.60 14.30
CA VAL A 244 1.50 -9.01 13.97
C VAL A 244 1.37 -8.75 12.47
N GLY A 245 2.46 -8.37 11.79
CA GLY A 245 2.42 -7.90 10.40
C GLY A 245 1.89 -8.92 9.39
N SER A 246 2.02 -10.24 9.62
CA SER A 246 1.39 -11.27 8.75
C SER A 246 0.07 -11.80 9.28
N THR A 247 -0.70 -10.96 9.96
CA THR A 247 -2.05 -11.30 10.46
C THR A 247 -2.99 -10.13 10.18
N PRO A 248 -4.31 -10.33 10.12
CA PRO A 248 -5.26 -9.25 9.91
C PRO A 248 -5.19 -8.13 10.96
N TYR A 249 -4.61 -8.43 12.13
CA TYR A 249 -4.35 -7.46 13.18
C TYR A 249 -3.44 -6.31 12.73
N GLY A 250 -2.54 -6.54 11.77
CA GLY A 250 -1.72 -5.48 11.17
C GLY A 250 -2.56 -4.43 10.45
N ASN A 251 -3.48 -4.87 9.59
CA ASN A 251 -4.43 -4.00 8.90
C ASN A 251 -5.36 -3.28 9.88
N ASP A 252 -5.84 -3.98 10.92
CA ASP A 252 -6.65 -3.34 11.97
C ASP A 252 -5.90 -2.23 12.68
N TYR A 253 -4.61 -2.42 12.93
CA TYR A 253 -3.76 -1.43 13.58
C TYR A 253 -3.54 -0.19 12.70
N GLU A 254 -3.33 -0.38 11.39
CA GLU A 254 -3.28 0.69 10.39
C GLU A 254 -4.60 1.48 10.35
N PHE A 255 -5.75 0.79 10.28
CA PHE A 255 -7.06 1.44 10.31
C PHE A 255 -7.36 2.13 11.63
N GLU A 256 -6.93 1.58 12.77
CA GLU A 256 -7.11 2.21 14.08
C GLU A 256 -6.38 3.55 14.15
N PHE A 257 -5.13 3.59 13.68
CA PHE A 257 -4.38 4.84 13.59
C PHE A 257 -4.98 5.82 12.57
N ALA A 258 -5.43 5.33 11.41
CA ALA A 258 -6.09 6.17 10.40
C ALA A 258 -7.39 6.80 10.91
N ARG A 259 -8.20 6.07 11.69
CA ARG A 259 -9.42 6.62 12.34
C ARG A 259 -9.08 7.72 13.34
N GLU A 260 -8.04 7.50 14.15
CA GLU A 260 -7.56 8.51 15.10
C GLU A 260 -7.06 9.75 14.36
N LEU A 261 -6.27 9.58 13.30
CA LEU A 261 -5.77 10.66 12.46
C LEU A 261 -6.92 11.47 11.85
N VAL A 262 -7.91 10.83 11.21
CA VAL A 262 -9.08 11.52 10.63
C VAL A 262 -9.79 12.39 11.67
N THR A 263 -9.99 11.85 12.87
CA THR A 263 -10.67 12.53 13.97
C THR A 263 -9.85 13.72 14.49
N SER A 264 -8.59 13.45 14.84
CA SER A 264 -7.72 14.40 15.53
C SER A 264 -7.20 15.51 14.61
N GLU A 265 -6.85 15.18 13.36
CA GLU A 265 -6.50 16.16 12.34
C GLU A 265 -7.74 16.80 11.70
N LYS A 266 -8.96 16.35 12.04
CA LYS A 266 -10.25 16.85 11.53
C LYS A 266 -10.35 16.82 10.01
N LEU A 267 -9.87 15.74 9.38
CA LEU A 267 -9.90 15.59 7.93
C LEU A 267 -11.34 15.71 7.40
N GLY A 268 -11.51 16.37 6.25
CA GLY A 268 -12.80 16.68 5.65
C GLY A 268 -13.58 17.82 6.31
N ASN A 269 -13.08 18.45 7.38
CA ASN A 269 -13.74 19.60 8.02
C ASN A 269 -13.08 20.95 7.72
N GLY A 270 -12.09 20.97 6.81
CA GLY A 270 -11.33 22.16 6.42
C GLY A 270 -11.98 22.93 5.26
N PRO A 271 -11.33 24.02 4.80
CA PRO A 271 -11.80 24.85 3.69
C PRO A 271 -11.50 24.25 2.30
N ALA A 272 -10.81 23.12 2.23
CA ALA A 272 -10.40 22.43 1.00
C ALA A 272 -10.63 20.92 1.15
N THR A 273 -10.65 20.21 0.01
CA THR A 273 -10.59 18.75 -0.02
C THR A 273 -9.28 18.28 0.59
N ASP A 274 -9.35 17.33 1.51
CA ASP A 274 -8.17 16.65 2.06
C ASP A 274 -7.93 15.30 1.37
N LEU A 275 -6.73 14.76 1.53
CA LEU A 275 -6.31 13.45 1.03
C LEU A 275 -5.73 12.60 2.16
N LEU A 276 -6.25 11.38 2.29
CA LEU A 276 -5.70 10.34 3.17
C LEU A 276 -5.33 9.12 2.33
N ILE A 277 -4.09 8.67 2.45
CA ILE A 277 -3.62 7.40 1.91
C ILE A 277 -3.44 6.41 3.05
N VAL A 278 -4.11 5.27 2.96
CA VAL A 278 -3.96 4.15 3.90
C VAL A 278 -3.45 2.95 3.11
N SER A 279 -2.20 2.59 3.31
CA SER A 279 -1.59 1.44 2.65
C SER A 279 -1.56 0.25 3.59
N LEU A 280 -2.38 -0.76 3.32
CA LEU A 280 -2.54 -1.96 4.15
C LEU A 280 -1.44 -2.97 3.85
N SER A 281 -0.54 -3.16 4.81
CA SER A 281 0.72 -3.89 4.58
C SER A 281 0.61 -5.39 4.84
N ALA A 282 -0.39 -5.85 5.61
CA ALA A 282 -0.37 -7.21 6.17
C ALA A 282 -0.57 -8.31 5.12
N ASN A 283 -1.28 -7.98 4.04
CA ASN A 283 -1.57 -8.90 2.95
C ASN A 283 -0.28 -9.37 2.25
N ASP A 284 0.64 -8.46 1.94
CA ASP A 284 1.96 -8.78 1.37
C ASP A 284 2.85 -9.61 2.31
N ILE A 285 2.88 -9.25 3.59
CA ILE A 285 3.70 -9.94 4.60
C ILE A 285 3.21 -11.38 4.79
N LEU A 286 1.90 -11.62 4.74
CA LEU A 286 1.33 -12.97 4.75
C LEU A 286 1.54 -13.69 3.43
N GLY A 287 1.26 -13.03 2.30
CA GLY A 287 1.37 -13.61 0.96
C GLY A 287 2.77 -14.12 0.64
N HIS A 288 3.81 -13.42 1.09
CA HIS A 288 5.21 -13.89 1.01
C HIS A 288 5.47 -15.20 1.78
N LYS A 289 4.69 -15.50 2.82
CA LYS A 289 4.87 -16.71 3.66
C LYS A 289 4.06 -17.89 3.14
N THR A 290 2.84 -17.65 2.64
CA THR A 290 1.88 -18.73 2.34
C THR A 290 1.56 -18.86 0.86
N GLY A 291 1.86 -17.84 0.07
CA GLY A 291 1.47 -17.77 -1.33
C GLY A 291 0.01 -17.37 -1.52
N PRO A 292 -0.33 -16.85 -2.71
CA PRO A 292 -1.63 -16.19 -2.92
C PRO A 292 -2.83 -17.13 -2.96
N ASP A 293 -2.61 -18.43 -3.17
CA ASP A 293 -3.69 -19.41 -3.30
C ASP A 293 -3.97 -20.17 -2.00
N SER A 294 -3.35 -19.76 -0.90
CA SER A 294 -3.52 -20.40 0.41
C SER A 294 -4.86 -20.06 1.07
N ALA A 295 -5.33 -20.96 1.95
CA ALA A 295 -6.51 -20.72 2.78
C ALA A 295 -6.30 -19.50 3.70
N ASP A 296 -5.08 -19.30 4.20
CA ASP A 296 -4.71 -18.13 5.00
C ASP A 296 -4.95 -16.82 4.25
N MET A 297 -4.61 -16.74 2.95
CA MET A 297 -4.86 -15.54 2.14
C MET A 297 -6.35 -15.31 1.89
N GLN A 298 -7.13 -16.36 1.67
CA GLN A 298 -8.60 -16.23 1.61
C GLN A 298 -9.15 -15.71 2.94
N ALA A 299 -8.71 -16.28 4.08
CA ALA A 299 -9.15 -15.85 5.40
C ALA A 299 -8.76 -14.38 5.69
N MET A 300 -7.56 -13.96 5.28
CA MET A 300 -7.11 -12.57 5.35
C MET A 300 -8.04 -11.66 4.55
N ALA A 301 -8.37 -12.04 3.30
CA ALA A 301 -9.27 -11.26 2.46
C ALA A 301 -10.66 -11.11 3.09
N MET A 302 -11.21 -12.16 3.69
CA MET A 302 -12.51 -12.11 4.40
C MET A 302 -12.49 -11.19 5.62
N VAL A 303 -11.40 -11.20 6.40
CA VAL A 303 -11.28 -10.30 7.55
C VAL A 303 -11.12 -8.86 7.07
N MET A 304 -10.29 -8.64 6.06
CA MET A 304 -10.04 -7.33 5.47
C MET A 304 -11.31 -6.70 4.89
N ASP A 305 -12.18 -7.47 4.24
CA ASP A 305 -13.50 -7.00 3.77
C ASP A 305 -14.31 -6.35 4.92
N ARG A 306 -14.36 -7.01 6.08
CA ARG A 306 -15.05 -6.49 7.27
C ARG A 306 -14.35 -5.28 7.89
N GLN A 307 -13.01 -5.27 7.90
CA GLN A 307 -12.23 -4.14 8.40
C GLN A 307 -12.42 -2.90 7.53
N LEU A 308 -12.43 -3.09 6.20
CA LEU A 308 -12.70 -2.07 5.20
C LEU A 308 -14.12 -1.52 5.39
N ALA A 309 -15.11 -2.41 5.57
CA ALA A 309 -16.49 -2.03 5.86
C ALA A 309 -16.60 -1.14 7.11
N GLY A 310 -15.95 -1.55 8.21
CA GLY A 310 -15.92 -0.75 9.45
C GLY A 310 -15.22 0.60 9.28
N PHE A 311 -14.20 0.68 8.43
CA PHE A 311 -13.55 1.96 8.11
C PHE A 311 -14.43 2.87 7.26
N ILE A 312 -15.13 2.34 6.25
CA ILE A 312 -16.09 3.09 5.43
C ILE A 312 -17.26 3.58 6.30
N GLU A 313 -17.80 2.73 7.17
CA GLU A 313 -18.86 3.12 8.13
C GLU A 313 -18.40 4.27 9.03
N PHE A 314 -17.18 4.19 9.57
CA PHE A 314 -16.59 5.26 10.36
C PHE A 314 -16.53 6.58 9.56
N LEU A 315 -16.06 6.56 8.31
CA LEU A 315 -16.02 7.75 7.45
C LEU A 315 -17.43 8.30 7.19
N GLY A 316 -18.41 7.41 7.00
CA GLY A 316 -19.82 7.75 6.87
C GLY A 316 -20.37 8.46 8.11
N HIS A 317 -20.05 7.98 9.31
CA HIS A 317 -20.46 8.63 10.56
C HIS A 317 -19.75 9.97 10.79
N GLN A 318 -18.48 10.10 10.41
CA GLN A 318 -17.71 11.34 10.64
C GLN A 318 -18.05 12.46 9.65
N LEU A 319 -18.26 12.13 8.38
CA LEU A 319 -18.34 13.12 7.29
C LEU A 319 -19.61 13.01 6.44
N GLY A 320 -20.33 11.89 6.52
CA GLY A 320 -21.33 11.49 5.55
C GLY A 320 -20.69 10.99 4.26
N LEU A 321 -21.05 9.79 3.79
CA LEU A 321 -20.40 9.17 2.62
C LEU A 321 -20.53 10.00 1.32
N ALA A 322 -21.56 10.83 1.19
CA ALA A 322 -21.70 11.76 0.06
C ALA A 322 -20.58 12.82 -0.03
N ASN A 323 -19.80 13.00 1.05
CA ASN A 323 -18.67 13.92 1.12
C ASN A 323 -17.32 13.23 1.00
N VAL A 324 -17.28 11.90 0.80
CA VAL A 324 -16.05 11.12 0.78
C VAL A 324 -15.94 10.39 -0.55
N TRP A 325 -14.78 10.52 -1.21
CA TRP A 325 -14.42 9.64 -2.32
C TRP A 325 -13.44 8.59 -1.82
N ILE A 326 -13.66 7.33 -2.20
CA ILE A 326 -12.81 6.22 -1.83
C ILE A 326 -12.34 5.55 -3.11
N ALA A 327 -11.03 5.42 -3.28
CA ALA A 327 -10.43 4.60 -4.31
C ALA A 327 -9.65 3.46 -3.66
N LEU A 328 -9.68 2.29 -4.29
CA LEU A 328 -8.98 1.09 -3.83
C LEU A 328 -8.10 0.56 -4.96
N SER A 329 -6.84 0.25 -4.65
CA SER A 329 -5.92 -0.37 -5.59
C SER A 329 -4.90 -1.26 -4.87
N ALA A 330 -3.93 -1.78 -5.61
CA ALA A 330 -2.81 -2.56 -5.09
C ALA A 330 -1.51 -2.10 -5.75
N ASP A 331 -0.42 -2.03 -5.00
CA ASP A 331 0.90 -1.63 -5.50
C ASP A 331 1.55 -2.66 -6.44
N HIS A 332 1.15 -3.93 -6.31
CA HIS A 332 1.44 -5.01 -7.23
C HIS A 332 0.55 -6.23 -6.96
N GLY A 333 0.54 -7.19 -7.90
CA GLY A 333 0.03 -8.53 -7.66
C GLY A 333 1.10 -9.49 -7.13
N VAL A 334 0.87 -10.78 -7.30
CA VAL A 334 1.84 -11.85 -7.02
C VAL A 334 1.53 -13.09 -7.86
N ALA A 335 2.57 -13.78 -8.31
CA ALA A 335 2.42 -15.03 -9.04
C ALA A 335 2.10 -16.20 -8.09
N PRO A 336 1.44 -17.28 -8.57
CA PRO A 336 1.34 -18.53 -7.83
C PRO A 336 2.72 -19.05 -7.40
N LEU A 337 2.79 -19.71 -6.25
CA LEU A 337 4.04 -20.33 -5.81
C LEU A 337 4.51 -21.37 -6.85
N PRO A 338 5.81 -21.47 -7.17
CA PRO A 338 6.30 -22.42 -8.16
C PRO A 338 5.89 -23.87 -7.86
N GLN A 339 5.82 -24.26 -6.58
CA GLN A 339 5.40 -25.60 -6.17
C GLN A 339 3.91 -25.86 -6.44
N VAL A 340 3.06 -24.83 -6.34
CA VAL A 340 1.63 -24.91 -6.67
C VAL A 340 1.45 -25.01 -8.19
N ALA A 341 2.11 -24.13 -8.94
CA ALA A 341 2.08 -24.14 -10.40
C ALA A 341 2.60 -25.48 -10.99
N ALA A 342 3.69 -26.02 -10.45
CA ALA A 342 4.26 -27.30 -10.89
C ALA A 342 3.31 -28.48 -10.70
N LYS A 343 2.52 -28.51 -9.60
CA LYS A 343 1.48 -29.55 -9.39
C LYS A 343 0.40 -29.52 -10.47
N LEU A 344 0.13 -28.34 -11.05
CA LEU A 344 -0.79 -28.13 -12.16
C LEU A 344 -0.11 -28.30 -13.54
N ARG A 345 1.15 -28.76 -13.57
CA ARG A 345 1.96 -28.94 -14.80
C ARG A 345 2.22 -27.63 -15.56
N LEU A 346 2.10 -26.48 -14.88
CA LEU A 346 2.49 -25.20 -15.45
C LEU A 346 4.02 -25.06 -15.40
N PRO A 347 4.65 -24.47 -16.43
CA PRO A 347 6.07 -24.13 -16.38
C PRO A 347 6.34 -23.16 -15.22
N ALA A 348 7.13 -23.60 -14.25
CA ALA A 348 7.51 -22.78 -13.10
C ALA A 348 8.95 -23.09 -12.67
N ALA A 349 9.69 -22.04 -12.31
CA ALA A 349 11.05 -22.14 -11.83
C ALA A 349 11.22 -21.32 -10.54
N GLY A 350 11.91 -21.88 -9.55
CA GLY A 350 12.38 -21.13 -8.40
C GLY A 350 13.72 -20.49 -8.73
N LEU A 351 13.83 -19.17 -8.57
CA LEU A 351 15.09 -18.44 -8.72
C LEU A 351 15.63 -18.08 -7.35
N ALA A 352 16.79 -18.64 -6.99
CA ALA A 352 17.51 -18.26 -5.79
C ALA A 352 18.45 -17.08 -6.11
N ALA A 353 18.06 -15.87 -5.72
CA ALA A 353 18.77 -14.62 -6.07
C ALA A 353 20.26 -14.66 -5.68
N ASP A 354 20.60 -15.12 -4.47
CA ASP A 354 21.99 -15.24 -4.02
C ASP A 354 22.81 -16.23 -4.84
N LYS A 355 22.19 -17.35 -5.21
CA LYS A 355 22.83 -18.36 -6.06
C LYS A 355 23.09 -17.77 -7.45
N MET A 356 22.12 -17.07 -8.02
CA MET A 356 22.28 -16.42 -9.31
C MET A 356 23.37 -15.35 -9.27
N ARG A 357 23.38 -14.50 -8.24
CA ARG A 357 24.44 -13.50 -8.02
C ARG A 357 25.83 -14.16 -7.96
N SER A 358 25.97 -15.23 -7.18
CA SER A 358 27.23 -15.97 -7.05
C SER A 358 27.68 -16.59 -8.38
N GLN A 359 26.75 -17.16 -9.14
CA GLN A 359 27.01 -17.73 -10.47
C GLN A 359 27.45 -16.66 -11.47
N VAL A 360 26.78 -15.51 -11.49
CA VAL A 360 27.15 -14.36 -12.35
C VAL A 360 28.54 -13.84 -11.99
N ASN A 361 28.83 -13.63 -10.70
CA ASN A 361 30.16 -13.19 -10.25
C ASN A 361 31.27 -14.18 -10.61
N THR A 362 31.00 -15.48 -10.48
CA THR A 362 31.93 -16.55 -10.88
C THR A 362 32.18 -16.51 -12.39
N ALA A 363 31.12 -16.37 -13.20
CA ALA A 363 31.23 -16.31 -14.65
C ALA A 363 32.00 -15.07 -15.13
N LEU A 364 31.72 -13.90 -14.56
CA LEU A 364 32.43 -12.66 -14.90
C LEU A 364 33.89 -12.70 -14.46
N SER A 365 34.18 -13.24 -13.28
CA SER A 365 35.56 -13.45 -12.82
C SER A 365 36.36 -14.35 -13.76
N ALA A 366 35.75 -15.43 -14.27
CA ALA A 366 36.38 -16.31 -15.24
C ALA A 366 36.55 -15.64 -16.61
N ARG A 367 35.51 -14.95 -17.11
CA ARG A 367 35.52 -14.25 -18.40
C ARG A 367 36.63 -13.19 -18.48
N PHE A 368 36.82 -12.43 -17.40
CA PHE A 368 37.82 -11.35 -17.36
C PHE A 368 39.17 -11.78 -16.79
N ALA A 369 39.34 -13.06 -16.45
CA ALA A 369 40.54 -13.59 -15.79
C ALA A 369 40.98 -12.75 -14.57
N HIS A 370 40.01 -12.17 -13.85
CA HIS A 370 40.23 -11.29 -12.71
C HIS A 370 39.16 -11.54 -11.64
N PRO A 371 39.50 -12.25 -10.53
CA PRO A 371 38.55 -12.53 -9.46
C PRO A 371 38.09 -11.25 -8.76
N ALA A 372 36.79 -10.97 -8.84
CA ALA A 372 36.17 -9.84 -8.15
C ALA A 372 34.67 -10.07 -7.94
N GLU A 373 34.07 -9.27 -7.06
CA GLU A 373 32.61 -9.13 -6.96
C GLU A 373 32.18 -8.09 -8.00
N TYR A 374 31.71 -8.51 -9.17
CA TYR A 374 31.21 -7.64 -10.24
C TYR A 374 29.76 -7.21 -10.04
N LEU A 375 28.97 -8.02 -9.33
CA LEU A 375 27.57 -7.77 -9.01
C LEU A 375 27.41 -7.67 -7.49
N LYS A 376 27.11 -6.46 -7.01
CA LYS A 376 26.86 -6.16 -5.59
C LYS A 376 25.60 -6.82 -5.08
N ASN A 377 24.53 -6.70 -5.85
CA ASN A 377 23.24 -7.24 -5.47
C ASN A 377 22.42 -7.63 -6.70
N PHE A 378 21.46 -8.53 -6.50
CA PHE A 378 20.54 -9.00 -7.51
C PHE A 378 19.14 -9.15 -6.91
N ASP A 379 18.19 -8.37 -7.40
CA ASP A 379 16.77 -8.47 -7.08
C ASP A 379 15.97 -8.38 -8.38
N TYR A 380 15.76 -9.54 -9.01
CA TYR A 380 15.15 -9.65 -10.34
C TYR A 380 13.90 -8.76 -10.50
N PRO A 381 13.81 -7.94 -11.57
CA PRO A 381 14.69 -7.93 -12.75
C PRO A 381 15.93 -7.03 -12.62
N LEU A 382 16.21 -6.48 -11.44
CA LEU A 382 17.28 -5.51 -11.21
C LEU A 382 18.58 -6.16 -10.71
N ALA A 383 19.69 -5.57 -11.14
CA ALA A 383 21.04 -5.99 -10.81
C ALA A 383 21.87 -4.73 -10.54
N TRP A 384 22.65 -4.72 -9.45
CA TRP A 384 23.52 -3.60 -9.10
C TRP A 384 24.97 -3.98 -9.31
N LEU A 385 25.60 -3.33 -10.28
CA LEU A 385 26.98 -3.56 -10.67
C LEU A 385 27.96 -2.94 -9.67
N ASN A 386 29.16 -3.52 -9.60
CA ASN A 386 30.28 -2.98 -8.85
C ASN A 386 31.23 -2.23 -9.78
N SER A 387 30.99 -0.92 -9.94
CA SER A 387 31.80 -0.05 -10.80
C SER A 387 33.30 -0.14 -10.52
N ASP A 388 33.70 -0.28 -9.24
CA ASP A 388 35.11 -0.40 -8.85
C ASP A 388 35.76 -1.69 -9.42
N ALA A 389 35.02 -2.80 -9.48
CA ALA A 389 35.51 -4.06 -10.03
C ALA A 389 35.72 -3.98 -11.55
N PHE A 390 34.81 -3.31 -12.26
CA PHE A 390 34.93 -3.10 -13.70
C PHE A 390 36.04 -2.09 -14.05
N ALA A 391 36.15 -1.01 -13.27
CA ALA A 391 37.21 -0.02 -13.44
C ALA A 391 38.61 -0.61 -13.24
N ALA A 392 38.78 -1.54 -12.30
CA ALA A 392 40.06 -2.22 -12.04
C ALA A 392 40.61 -2.97 -13.26
N ILE A 393 39.73 -3.43 -14.16
CA ILE A 393 40.10 -4.14 -15.39
C ILE A 393 39.91 -3.29 -16.65
N LYS A 394 39.58 -2.00 -16.50
CA LYS A 394 39.37 -1.03 -17.59
C LYS A 394 38.28 -1.45 -18.59
N ILE A 395 37.23 -2.12 -18.11
CA ILE A 395 36.05 -2.48 -18.91
C ILE A 395 34.90 -1.58 -18.47
N LYS A 396 34.09 -1.10 -19.42
CA LYS A 396 32.86 -0.37 -19.10
C LYS A 396 31.77 -1.36 -18.70
N GLU A 397 30.92 -0.96 -17.76
CA GLU A 397 29.77 -1.76 -17.33
C GLU A 397 28.84 -2.15 -18.49
N GLU A 398 28.65 -1.25 -19.47
CA GLU A 398 27.81 -1.49 -20.65
C GLU A 398 28.37 -2.56 -21.61
N ASP A 399 29.69 -2.74 -21.62
CA ASP A 399 30.38 -3.68 -22.52
C ASP A 399 30.48 -5.10 -21.93
N ALA A 400 30.19 -5.26 -20.64
CA ALA A 400 30.31 -6.50 -19.87
C ALA A 400 29.03 -7.35 -19.93
#